data_AF-A0A5J4XEA3-F1
#
_entry.id   AF-A0A5J4XEA3-F1
#
_cell.length_a   1.000
_cell.length_b   1.000
_cell.length_c   1.000
_cell.angle_alpha   90.00
_cell.angle_beta   90.00
_cell.angle_gamma   90.00
#
_symmetry.space_group_name_H-M   'P 1'
#
loop_
_entity.id
_entity.type
_entity.pdbx_description
1 polymer ?
#
loop_
_entity_poly.entity_id
_entity_poly.type
_entity_poly.pdbx_seq_one_letter_code
_entity_poly.pdbx_strand_id
1 'polypeptide(L)'
;MVSAMLVSRGSVNSVCRPAVASFTSRSPVRARPQLRMRTVSMASPELTKEQKSAIETAIESAKETCESGSAGACATAWDEVEELSASAADKKQAKSTSDPLDQYCDDNPEADECRVYED
;
A
#
# COMPACT_ATOMS: atom_id res chain seq x y z
N MET A 1 49.82 19.30 37.33
CA MET A 1 48.81 18.94 38.34
C MET A 1 47.78 18.05 37.68
N VAL A 2 47.61 16.88 38.28
CA VAL A 2 46.77 15.77 37.83
C VAL A 2 45.32 16.08 38.20
N SER A 3 44.36 15.85 37.31
CA SER A 3 43.01 15.45 37.73
C SER A 3 42.31 14.71 36.60
N ALA A 4 42.37 13.38 36.73
CA ALA A 4 41.44 12.46 36.13
C ALA A 4 40.10 12.54 36.87
N MET A 5 38.99 12.62 36.15
CA MET A 5 37.66 12.24 36.63
C MET A 5 36.96 11.54 35.46
N LEU A 6 37.10 10.23 35.35
CA LEU A 6 36.14 9.22 35.82
C LEU A 6 34.83 9.22 35.02
N VAL A 7 34.81 8.32 34.03
CA VAL A 7 33.61 7.76 33.40
C VAL A 7 32.69 7.19 34.48
N SER A 8 31.48 7.75 34.60
CA SER A 8 30.43 7.18 35.44
C SER A 8 29.46 6.39 34.55
N ARG A 9 29.65 5.07 34.53
CA ARG A 9 28.68 4.11 33.99
C ARG A 9 27.49 4.02 34.95
N GLY A 10 26.40 4.70 34.62
CA GLY A 10 25.11 4.55 35.29
C GLY A 10 24.31 3.40 34.68
N SER A 11 24.44 2.22 35.27
CA SER A 11 23.52 1.09 35.09
C SER A 11 22.33 1.27 36.03
N VAL A 12 21.12 1.42 35.51
CA VAL A 12 19.89 0.99 36.21
C VAL A 12 18.83 0.57 35.18
N ASN A 13 18.80 -0.73 34.90
CA ASN A 13 17.65 -1.38 34.28
C ASN A 13 16.47 -1.30 35.25
N SER A 14 15.54 -0.38 34.99
CA SER A 14 14.23 -0.37 35.66
C SER A 14 13.16 -0.79 34.66
N VAL A 15 12.98 -2.10 34.52
CA VAL A 15 11.88 -2.68 33.76
C VAL A 15 10.68 -2.75 34.68
N CYS A 16 9.67 -1.91 34.44
CA CYS A 16 8.34 -2.10 35.02
C CYS A 16 7.73 -3.40 34.46
N ARG A 17 7.69 -4.47 35.27
CA ARG A 17 6.92 -5.68 34.96
C ARG A 17 5.42 -5.36 35.12
N PRO A 18 4.58 -5.48 34.08
CA PRO A 18 3.14 -5.51 34.31
C PRO A 18 2.74 -6.87 34.90
N ALA A 19 1.84 -6.85 35.87
CA ALA A 19 1.20 -8.05 36.39
C ALA A 19 0.34 -8.68 35.28
N VAL A 20 0.59 -9.95 34.97
CA VAL A 20 -0.23 -10.73 34.03
C VAL A 20 -1.54 -11.10 34.72
N ALA A 21 -2.61 -10.39 34.39
CA ALA A 21 -3.98 -10.80 34.75
C ALA A 21 -4.50 -11.77 33.67
N SER A 22 -4.64 -13.04 34.04
CA SER A 22 -5.19 -14.09 33.18
C SER A 22 -6.70 -13.91 33.01
N PHE A 23 -7.13 -13.24 31.94
CA PHE A 23 -8.54 -13.11 31.58
C PHE A 23 -8.89 -14.15 30.51
N THR A 24 -9.23 -15.37 30.93
CA THR A 24 -9.78 -16.39 30.00
C THR A 24 -11.29 -16.23 29.90
N SER A 25 -11.75 -15.18 29.23
CA SER A 25 -13.15 -15.08 28.79
C SER A 25 -13.23 -15.56 27.34
N ARG A 26 -13.54 -16.83 27.15
CA ARG A 26 -13.74 -17.43 25.82
C ARG A 26 -15.17 -17.12 25.38
N SER A 27 -15.34 -15.95 24.76
CA SER A 27 -16.62 -15.59 24.14
C SER A 27 -16.90 -16.49 22.93
N PRO A 28 -18.15 -16.95 22.71
CA PRO A 28 -18.50 -17.69 21.51
C PRO A 28 -18.46 -16.76 20.29
N VAL A 29 -17.52 -17.00 19.38
CA VAL A 29 -17.42 -16.25 18.11
C VAL A 29 -18.57 -16.71 17.22
N ARG A 30 -19.56 -15.83 17.00
CA ARG A 30 -20.62 -16.04 16.00
C ARG A 30 -19.97 -16.17 14.63
N ALA A 31 -20.09 -17.33 13.99
CA ALA A 31 -19.55 -17.57 12.66
C ALA A 31 -20.15 -16.56 11.66
N ARG A 32 -19.29 -15.72 11.07
CA ARG A 32 -19.68 -14.79 10.01
C ARG A 32 -20.00 -15.61 8.75
N PRO A 33 -21.13 -15.37 8.06
CA PRO A 33 -21.40 -16.01 6.78
C PRO A 33 -20.28 -15.63 5.80
N GLN A 34 -19.67 -16.65 5.19
CA GLN A 34 -18.63 -16.49 4.18
C GLN A 34 -19.30 -15.98 2.89
N LEU A 35 -19.26 -14.67 2.66
CA LEU A 35 -19.62 -14.09 1.37
C LEU A 35 -18.65 -14.66 0.32
N ARG A 36 -19.17 -15.50 -0.59
CA ARG A 36 -18.42 -15.93 -1.78
C ARG A 36 -18.29 -14.74 -2.72
N MET A 37 -17.18 -14.01 -2.63
CA MET A 37 -16.82 -13.02 -3.65
C MET A 37 -16.64 -13.73 -4.99
N ARG A 38 -17.43 -13.33 -5.99
CA ARG A 38 -17.17 -13.65 -7.39
C ARG A 38 -16.14 -12.64 -7.90
N THR A 39 -14.91 -13.08 -8.13
CA THR A 39 -13.88 -12.25 -8.78
C THR A 39 -14.22 -12.16 -10.26
N VAL A 40 -14.61 -10.98 -10.73
CA VAL A 40 -14.69 -10.69 -12.16
C VAL A 40 -13.28 -10.28 -12.61
N SER A 41 -12.74 -10.95 -13.63
CA SER A 41 -11.43 -10.59 -14.18
C SER A 41 -11.62 -9.47 -15.20
N MET A 42 -11.55 -8.22 -14.74
CA MET A 42 -11.48 -7.08 -15.65
C MET A 42 -10.12 -7.12 -16.35
N ALA A 43 -10.11 -7.03 -17.69
CA ALA A 43 -8.87 -6.85 -18.43
C ALA A 43 -8.23 -5.52 -17.98
N SER A 44 -7.09 -5.60 -17.30
CA SER A 44 -6.38 -4.42 -16.85
C SER A 44 -5.96 -3.63 -18.09
N PRO A 45 -6.27 -2.32 -18.20
CA PRO A 45 -5.62 -1.50 -19.21
C PRO A 45 -4.11 -1.61 -18.96
N GLU A 46 -3.41 -2.11 -19.97
CA GLU A 46 -1.98 -2.36 -19.91
C GLU A 46 -1.26 -1.02 -19.70
N LEU A 47 -0.37 -0.96 -18.69
CA LEU A 47 0.62 0.12 -18.63
C LEU A 47 1.34 0.19 -19.98
N THR A 48 1.60 1.40 -20.48
CA THR A 48 2.37 1.56 -21.71
C THR A 48 3.77 0.96 -21.48
N LYS A 49 4.35 0.30 -22.48
CA LYS A 49 5.65 -0.40 -22.36
C LYS A 49 6.75 0.50 -21.80
N GLU A 50 6.68 1.78 -22.13
CA GLU A 50 7.60 2.84 -21.72
C GLU A 50 7.56 3.07 -20.21
N GLN A 51 6.37 3.15 -19.61
CA GLN A 51 6.20 3.32 -18.16
C GLN A 51 6.74 2.12 -17.39
N LYS A 52 6.48 0.91 -17.89
CA LYS A 52 7.00 -0.32 -17.29
C LYS A 52 8.53 -0.35 -17.34
N SER A 53 9.13 0.01 -18.47
CA SER A 53 10.59 0.09 -18.61
C SER A 53 11.22 1.15 -17.71
N ALA A 54 10.56 2.28 -17.51
CA ALA A 54 11.02 3.33 -16.61
C ALA A 54 11.02 2.87 -15.14
N ILE A 55 9.95 2.20 -14.71
CA ILE A 55 9.86 1.62 -13.36
C ILE A 55 10.92 0.53 -13.15
N GLU A 56 11.11 -0.37 -14.13
CA GLU A 56 12.14 -1.41 -14.04
C GLU A 56 13.55 -0.82 -13.92
N THR A 57 13.85 0.25 -14.68
CA THR A 57 15.14 0.95 -14.61
C THR A 57 15.33 1.64 -13.25
N ALA A 58 14.29 2.30 -12.73
CA ALA A 58 14.32 2.95 -11.42
C ALA A 58 14.50 1.94 -10.28
N ILE A 59 13.86 0.77 -10.37
CA ILE A 59 14.05 -0.33 -9.40
C ILE A 59 15.51 -0.80 -9.40
N GLU A 60 16.14 -0.95 -10.58
CA GLU A 60 17.52 -1.38 -10.65
C GLU A 60 18.47 -0.32 -10.07
N SER A 61 18.25 0.96 -10.39
CA SER A 61 19.00 2.06 -9.81
C SER A 61 18.83 2.18 -8.28
N ALA A 62 17.62 1.92 -7.78
CA ALA A 62 17.36 1.90 -6.34
C ALA A 62 18.11 0.76 -5.65
N LYS A 63 18.17 -0.44 -6.26
CA LYS A 63 18.97 -1.55 -5.72
C LYS A 63 20.46 -1.21 -5.68
N GLU A 64 21.02 -0.70 -6.76
CA GLU A 64 22.43 -0.29 -6.82
C GLU A 64 22.76 0.78 -5.76
N THR A 65 21.85 1.74 -5.58
CA THR A 65 21.97 2.81 -4.58
C THR A 65 21.85 2.25 -3.15
N CYS A 66 21.01 1.24 -2.94
CA CYS A 66 20.89 0.57 -1.64
C CYS A 66 22.08 -0.34 -1.31
N GLU A 67 22.74 -0.93 -2.32
CA GLU A 67 23.93 -1.75 -2.14
C GLU A 67 25.20 -0.92 -1.84
N SER A 68 25.32 0.25 -2.46
CA SER A 68 26.52 1.09 -2.38
C SER A 68 26.38 2.33 -1.47
N GLY A 69 25.14 2.74 -1.17
CA GLY A 69 24.82 3.99 -0.50
C GLY A 69 24.55 3.88 1.00
N SER A 70 24.15 5.02 1.59
CA SER A 70 23.66 5.07 2.96
C SER A 70 22.18 4.71 3.03
N ALA A 71 21.69 4.33 4.21
CA ALA A 71 20.27 4.04 4.41
C ALA A 71 19.34 5.21 4.00
N GLY A 72 19.81 6.46 4.10
CA GLY A 72 19.05 7.63 3.64
C GLY A 72 18.97 7.73 2.11
N ALA A 73 20.06 7.44 1.40
CA ALA A 73 20.06 7.42 -0.06
C ALA A 73 19.21 6.26 -0.62
N CYS A 74 19.23 5.11 0.06
CA CYS A 74 18.35 3.98 -0.28
C CYS A 74 16.87 4.33 -0.12
N ALA A 75 16.49 5.02 0.97
CA ALA A 75 15.11 5.47 1.15
C ALA A 75 14.68 6.43 0.04
N THR A 76 15.49 7.46 -0.26
CA THR A 76 15.19 8.42 -1.34
C THR A 76 15.09 7.74 -2.71
N ALA A 77 15.93 6.76 -3.02
CA ALA A 77 15.84 6.05 -4.29
C ALA A 77 14.55 5.20 -4.40
N TRP A 78 14.06 4.64 -3.29
CA TRP A 78 12.76 3.97 -3.26
C TRP A 78 11.58 4.94 -3.28
N ASP A 79 11.72 6.15 -2.73
CA ASP A 79 10.71 7.21 -2.85
C ASP A 79 10.48 7.60 -4.32
N GLU A 80 11.54 7.66 -5.13
CA GLU A 80 11.45 7.91 -6.57
C GLU A 80 10.70 6.79 -7.33
N VAL A 81 10.94 5.52 -6.96
CA VAL A 81 10.20 4.37 -7.51
C VAL A 81 8.72 4.44 -7.14
N GLU A 82 8.42 4.84 -5.90
CA GLU A 82 7.06 5.02 -5.42
C GLU A 82 6.33 6.08 -6.26
N GLU A 83 6.94 7.24 -6.48
CA GLU A 83 6.36 8.32 -7.29
C GLU A 83 6.08 7.89 -8.74
N LEU A 84 7.02 7.19 -9.38
CA LEU A 84 6.83 6.68 -10.74
C LEU A 84 5.69 5.66 -10.84
N SER A 85 5.59 4.78 -9.84
CA SER A 85 4.52 3.78 -9.79
C SER A 85 3.16 4.41 -9.50
N ALA A 86 3.11 5.45 -8.66
CA ALA A 86 1.90 6.22 -8.38
C ALA A 86 1.39 6.93 -9.63
N SER A 87 2.28 7.63 -10.37
CA SER A 87 1.92 8.25 -11.65
C SER A 87 1.37 7.25 -12.66
N ALA A 88 1.93 6.03 -12.68
CA ALA A 88 1.44 4.97 -13.56
C ALA A 88 0.07 4.43 -13.13
N ALA A 89 -0.18 4.30 -11.83
CA ALA A 89 -1.47 3.92 -11.26
C ALA A 89 -2.54 4.99 -11.51
N ASP A 90 -2.22 6.27 -11.34
CA ASP A 90 -3.13 7.38 -11.63
C ASP A 90 -3.51 7.40 -13.11
N LYS A 91 -2.55 7.19 -14.01
CA LYS A 91 -2.82 7.07 -15.45
C LYS A 91 -3.68 5.85 -15.76
N LYS A 92 -3.53 4.76 -15.01
CA LYS A 92 -4.37 3.57 -15.15
C LYS A 92 -5.79 3.85 -14.66
N GLN A 93 -5.96 4.54 -13.54
CA GLN A 93 -7.26 4.90 -13.00
C GLN A 93 -7.97 5.95 -13.89
N ALA A 94 -7.24 6.92 -14.43
CA ALA A 94 -7.81 7.87 -15.39
C ALA A 94 -8.25 7.19 -16.71
N LYS A 95 -7.65 6.03 -17.04
CA LYS A 95 -7.99 5.21 -18.21
C LYS A 95 -8.86 4.00 -17.87
N SER A 96 -9.28 3.82 -16.62
CA SER A 96 -10.16 2.70 -16.29
C SER A 96 -11.42 2.88 -17.12
N THR A 97 -11.63 1.93 -18.03
CA THR A 97 -12.81 1.87 -18.90
C THR A 97 -14.02 1.97 -17.99
N SER A 98 -14.97 2.86 -18.34
CA SER A 98 -16.30 2.87 -17.73
C SER A 98 -16.81 1.45 -17.57
N ASP A 99 -17.59 1.19 -16.52
CA ASP A 99 -18.26 -0.10 -16.42
C ASP A 99 -18.92 -0.38 -17.78
N PRO A 100 -18.78 -1.59 -18.36
CA PRO A 100 -19.53 -1.94 -19.55
C PRO A 100 -21.01 -1.57 -19.47
N LEU A 101 -21.60 -1.56 -18.25
CA LEU A 101 -22.96 -1.06 -18.02
C LEU A 101 -23.10 0.46 -18.18
N ASP A 102 -22.12 1.26 -17.72
CA ASP A 102 -22.14 2.72 -17.87
C ASP A 102 -22.24 3.12 -19.35
N GLN A 103 -21.41 2.52 -20.21
CA GLN A 103 -21.43 2.78 -21.65
C GLN A 103 -22.78 2.43 -22.27
N TYR A 104 -23.40 1.32 -21.82
CA TYR A 104 -24.72 0.92 -22.28
C TYR A 104 -25.81 1.90 -21.83
N CYS A 105 -25.72 2.41 -20.61
CA CYS A 105 -26.66 3.37 -20.04
C CYS A 105 -26.52 4.79 -20.63
N ASP A 106 -25.32 5.18 -21.06
CA ASP A 106 -25.09 6.43 -21.80
C ASP A 106 -25.83 6.43 -23.14
N ASP A 107 -25.83 5.29 -23.85
CA ASP A 107 -26.49 5.13 -25.15
C ASP A 107 -28.00 4.80 -25.02
N ASN A 108 -28.45 4.26 -23.88
CA ASN A 108 -29.83 3.79 -23.66
C ASN A 108 -30.35 4.23 -22.27
N PRO A 109 -30.66 5.53 -22.05
CA PRO A 109 -31.11 6.03 -20.76
C PRO A 109 -32.48 5.49 -20.31
N GLU A 110 -33.29 4.99 -21.24
CA GLU A 110 -34.61 4.41 -20.98
C GLU A 110 -34.59 2.91 -20.66
N ALA A 111 -33.44 2.24 -20.79
CA ALA A 111 -33.32 0.81 -20.49
C ALA A 111 -33.69 0.53 -19.02
N ASP A 112 -34.33 -0.60 -18.76
CA ASP A 112 -34.77 -0.96 -17.42
C ASP A 112 -33.60 -1.10 -16.44
N GLU A 113 -32.41 -1.44 -16.95
CA GLU A 113 -31.15 -1.52 -16.22
C GLU A 113 -30.55 -0.14 -15.87
N CYS A 114 -30.95 0.93 -16.57
CA CYS A 114 -30.34 2.26 -16.53
C CYS A 114 -31.25 3.35 -15.95
N ARG A 115 -32.48 2.97 -15.58
CA ARG A 115 -33.50 3.89 -15.08
C ARG A 115 -33.20 4.36 -13.65
N VAL A 116 -32.67 5.57 -13.53
CA VAL A 116 -32.42 6.23 -12.23
C VAL A 116 -33.62 7.11 -11.85
N TYR A 117 -34.16 6.92 -10.64
CA TYR A 117 -35.18 7.80 -10.06
C TYR A 117 -34.50 8.71 -9.04
N GLU A 118 -34.70 10.03 -9.15
CA GLU A 118 -34.32 10.99 -8.12
C GLU A 118 -35.36 10.91 -6.98
N ASP A 119 -34.93 10.65 -5.75
CA ASP A 119 -35.78 10.60 -4.54
C ASP A 119 -36.29 11.99 -4.10
#